data_AF-A0A7C4GYN4-F1
#
_entry.id   AF-A0A7C4GYN4-F1
#
_cell.length_a   1.000
_cell.length_b   1.000
_cell.length_c   1.000
_cell.angle_alpha   90.00
_cell.angle_beta   90.00
_cell.angle_gamma   90.00
#
_symmetry.space_group_name_H-M   'P 1'
#
loop_
_entity.id
_entity.type
_entity.pdbx_description
1 polymer ?
#
loop_
_entity_poly.entity_id
_entity_poly.type
_entity_poly.pdbx_seq_one_letter_code
_entity_poly.pdbx_strand_id
1 'polypeptide(L)'
;MRGRYTISVDSVKKMVEVKFGANVNFDLIEEILMNLKRYITEDYQIKFIGYINRECNYLRAFMLALSLFGHEGRVIFENKARYSKAERRKCRAIVKDLKRQGYSARQISEKLNIPLKTVYRWIAEP
;
A
#
# COMPACT_ATOMS: atom_id res chain seq x y z
N MET A 1 -20.56 14.14 1.39
CA MET A 1 -19.25 13.84 2.02
C MET A 1 -18.87 12.40 1.72
N ARG A 2 -17.90 12.15 0.81
CA ARG A 2 -17.30 10.81 0.65
C ARG A 2 -16.26 10.65 1.75
N GLY A 3 -16.47 9.73 2.70
CA GLY A 3 -15.55 9.52 3.82
C GLY A 3 -14.13 9.21 3.33
N ARG A 4 -13.12 9.86 3.93
CA ARG A 4 -11.70 9.67 3.56
C ARG A 4 -11.23 8.23 3.79
N TYR A 5 -11.89 7.53 4.71
CA TYR A 5 -11.69 6.13 5.04
C TYR A 5 -13.00 5.47 5.51
N THR A 6 -13.01 4.14 5.55
CA THR A 6 -14.04 3.34 6.21
C THR A 6 -13.40 2.41 7.26
N ILE A 7 -14.12 2.14 8.35
CA ILE A 7 -13.69 1.23 9.42
C ILE A 7 -14.62 0.03 9.44
N SER A 8 -14.06 -1.17 9.50
CA SER A 8 -14.81 -2.41 9.76
C SER A 8 -14.13 -3.21 10.86
N VAL A 9 -14.90 -3.70 11.83
CA VAL A 9 -14.40 -4.46 12.98
C VAL A 9 -14.82 -5.92 12.82
N ASP A 10 -13.84 -6.82 12.89
CA ASP A 10 -14.02 -8.27 12.98
C ASP A 10 -13.63 -8.70 14.40
N SER A 11 -14.64 -8.81 15.27
CA SER A 11 -14.45 -9.19 16.67
C SER A 11 -13.98 -10.64 16.84
N VAL A 12 -14.29 -11.52 15.88
CA VAL A 12 -13.91 -12.94 15.92
C VAL A 12 -12.40 -13.07 15.69
N LYS A 13 -11.86 -12.33 14.73
CA LYS A 13 -10.42 -12.33 14.43
C LYS A 13 -9.63 -11.30 15.23
N LYS A 14 -10.30 -10.54 16.11
CA LYS A 14 -9.74 -9.36 16.79
C LYS A 14 -9.02 -8.43 15.80
N MET A 15 -9.68 -8.05 14.71
CA MET A 15 -9.10 -7.23 13.65
C MET A 15 -9.97 -6.02 13.33
N VAL A 16 -9.35 -4.85 13.24
CA VAL A 16 -9.98 -3.61 12.76
C VAL A 16 -9.36 -3.27 11.41
N GLU A 17 -10.14 -3.32 10.33
CA GLU A 17 -9.69 -2.87 9.02
C GLU A 17 -10.07 -1.40 8.80
N VAL A 18 -9.09 -0.61 8.38
CA VAL A 18 -9.25 0.79 8.01
C VAL A 18 -8.92 0.91 6.52
N LYS A 19 -9.93 1.14 5.68
CA LYS A 19 -9.78 1.21 4.22
C LYS A 19 -9.78 2.66 3.76
N PHE A 20 -8.70 3.12 3.16
CA PHE A 20 -8.58 4.46 2.61
C PHE A 20 -9.06 4.55 1.16
N GLY A 21 -9.76 5.64 0.84
CA GLY A 21 -10.24 5.95 -0.51
C GLY A 21 -9.22 6.69 -1.39
N ALA A 22 -8.26 7.40 -0.78
CA ALA A 22 -7.27 8.22 -1.47
C ALA A 22 -5.85 8.03 -0.87
N ASN A 23 -4.89 8.86 -1.28
CA ASN A 23 -3.57 8.91 -0.66
C ASN A 23 -3.69 9.29 0.82
N VAL A 24 -2.93 8.60 1.65
CA VAL A 24 -2.97 8.72 3.11
C VAL A 24 -1.79 9.57 3.58
N ASN A 25 -2.06 10.63 4.35
CA ASN A 25 -1.04 11.36 5.09
C ASN A 25 -0.96 10.84 6.53
N PHE A 26 0.11 11.21 7.23
CA PHE A 26 0.37 10.72 8.57
C PHE A 26 -0.63 11.24 9.60
N ASP A 27 -1.00 12.53 9.55
CA ASP A 27 -1.93 13.14 10.50
C ASP A 27 -3.26 12.37 10.60
N LEU A 28 -3.74 11.85 9.45
CA LEU A 28 -4.92 11.01 9.40
C LEU A 28 -4.70 9.64 10.06
N ILE A 29 -3.51 9.04 9.92
CA ILE A 29 -3.18 7.78 10.58
C ILE A 29 -3.13 7.98 12.09
N GLU A 30 -2.51 9.05 12.56
CA GLU A 30 -2.44 9.39 13.98
C GLU A 30 -3.83 9.60 14.58
N GLU A 31 -4.66 10.42 13.92
CA GLU A 31 -6.06 10.64 14.32
C GLU A 31 -6.82 9.31 14.46
N ILE A 32 -6.67 8.41 13.49
CA ILE A 32 -7.33 7.11 13.52
C ILE A 32 -6.78 6.22 14.63
N LEU A 33 -5.46 6.19 14.84
CA LEU A 33 -4.84 5.41 15.92
C LEU A 33 -5.31 5.88 17.30
N MET A 34 -5.41 7.20 17.51
CA MET A 34 -5.94 7.76 18.76
C MET A 34 -7.40 7.37 18.99
N ASN A 35 -8.22 7.38 17.93
CA ASN A 35 -9.61 6.93 17.99
C ASN A 35 -9.73 5.41 18.22
N LEU A 36 -8.77 4.62 17.75
CA LEU A 36 -8.76 3.16 17.88
C LEU A 36 -7.93 2.66 19.08
N LYS A 37 -7.44 3.55 19.96
CA LYS A 37 -6.58 3.18 21.10
C LYS A 37 -7.14 2.03 21.95
N ARG A 38 -8.46 1.99 22.14
CA ARG A 38 -9.14 0.96 22.93
C ARG A 38 -8.97 -0.44 22.31
N TYR A 39 -9.02 -0.53 20.98
CA TYR A 39 -8.79 -1.79 20.28
C TYR A 39 -7.33 -2.24 20.43
N ILE A 40 -6.38 -1.31 20.41
CA ILE A 40 -4.96 -1.62 20.65
C ILE A 40 -4.78 -2.21 22.05
N THR A 41 -5.39 -1.62 23.07
CA THR A 41 -5.31 -2.11 24.46
C THR A 41 -6.05 -3.44 24.69
N GLU A 42 -7.04 -3.77 23.85
CA GLU A 42 -7.82 -5.02 23.93
C GLU A 42 -7.24 -6.15 23.04
N ASP A 43 -5.99 -5.99 22.62
CA ASP A 43 -5.26 -6.93 21.77
C ASP A 43 -5.86 -7.13 20.36
N TYR A 44 -6.44 -6.10 19.77
CA TYR A 44 -6.81 -6.14 18.35
C TYR A 44 -5.62 -5.79 17.46
N GLN A 45 -5.66 -6.31 16.24
CA GLN A 45 -4.80 -5.86 15.15
C GLN A 45 -5.51 -4.79 14.33
N ILE A 46 -4.84 -3.67 14.08
CA ILE A 46 -5.34 -2.60 13.21
C ILE A 46 -4.66 -2.74 11.84
N LYS A 47 -5.46 -2.96 10.82
CA LYS A 47 -5.01 -3.16 9.44
C LYS A 47 -5.40 -1.96 8.57
N PHE A 48 -4.42 -1.15 8.21
CA PHE A 48 -4.57 -0.02 7.31
C PHE A 48 -4.40 -0.44 5.85
N ILE A 49 -5.42 -0.28 5.02
CA ILE A 49 -5.46 -0.73 3.62
C ILE A 49 -5.61 0.48 2.69
N GLY A 50 -4.65 0.73 1.82
CA GLY A 50 -4.72 1.88 0.91
C GLY A 50 -3.46 2.16 0.11
N TYR A 51 -3.37 3.35 -0.50
CA TYR A 51 -2.13 3.85 -1.09
C TYR A 51 -1.31 4.56 0.00
N ILE A 52 -0.54 3.78 0.74
CA ILE A 52 0.17 4.24 1.94
C ILE A 52 1.66 4.36 1.61
N ASN A 53 2.23 5.55 1.82
CA ASN A 53 3.68 5.71 1.75
C ASN A 53 4.29 5.25 3.09
N ARG A 54 5.03 4.14 3.09
CA ARG A 54 5.66 3.57 4.30
C ARG A 54 7.01 4.22 4.63
N GLU A 55 7.58 5.04 3.75
CA GLU A 55 8.87 5.71 3.94
C GLU A 55 8.73 6.95 4.83
N CYS A 56 8.23 6.78 6.05
CA CYS A 56 8.18 7.83 7.05
C CYS A 56 8.94 7.38 8.31
N ASN A 57 9.95 8.14 8.72
CA ASN A 57 10.75 7.85 9.92
C ASN A 57 9.88 7.76 11.18
N TYR A 58 8.81 8.55 11.26
CA TYR A 58 7.88 8.50 12.37
C TYR A 58 7.13 7.16 12.45
N LEU A 59 6.60 6.66 11.32
CA LEU A 59 5.95 5.35 11.30
C LEU A 59 6.94 4.24 11.68
N ARG A 60 8.20 4.33 11.24
CA ARG A 60 9.24 3.40 11.68
C ARG A 60 9.47 3.48 13.19
N ALA A 61 9.55 4.67 13.76
CA ALA A 61 9.73 4.88 15.20
C ALA A 61 8.53 4.37 16.01
N PHE A 62 7.31 4.61 15.55
CA PHE A 62 6.10 4.10 16.16
C PHE A 62 6.04 2.56 16.13
N MET A 63 6.33 1.95 14.98
CA MET A 63 6.40 0.48 14.86
C MET A 63 7.50 -0.12 15.75
N LEU A 64 8.66 0.56 15.87
CA LEU A 64 9.72 0.17 16.79
C LEU A 64 9.26 0.23 18.24
N ALA A 65 8.60 1.33 18.65
CA ALA A 65 8.06 1.47 20.00
C ALA A 65 7.08 0.33 20.32
N LEU A 66 6.16 0.01 19.41
CA LEU A 66 5.26 -1.13 19.60
C LEU A 66 6.02 -2.44 19.80
N SER A 67 7.06 -2.73 19.01
CA SER A 67 7.87 -3.94 19.19
C SER A 67 8.60 -3.97 20.55
N LEU A 68 9.17 -2.84 20.99
CA LEU A 68 9.85 -2.74 22.28
C LEU A 68 8.93 -3.07 23.48
N PHE A 69 7.63 -2.85 23.36
CA PHE A 69 6.64 -3.16 24.39
C PHE A 69 5.85 -4.46 24.11
N GLY A 70 6.35 -5.34 23.24
CA GLY A 70 5.71 -6.64 22.96
C GLY A 70 4.39 -6.54 22.18
N HIS A 71 4.16 -5.41 21.51
CA HIS A 71 3.00 -5.11 20.69
C HIS A 71 3.32 -5.15 19.19
N GLU A 72 4.30 -5.97 18.82
CA GLU A 72 4.69 -6.15 17.42
C GLU A 72 3.53 -6.71 16.60
N GLY A 73 3.40 -6.23 15.36
CA GLY A 73 2.34 -6.66 14.45
C GLY A 73 0.93 -6.18 14.82
N ARG A 74 0.75 -5.35 15.87
CA ARG A 74 -0.54 -4.73 16.21
C ARG A 74 -1.03 -3.78 15.13
N VAL A 75 -0.12 -3.14 14.40
CA VAL A 75 -0.45 -2.25 13.29
C VAL A 75 0.13 -2.80 12.00
N ILE A 76 -0.74 -3.09 11.05
CA ILE A 76 -0.40 -3.70 9.77
C ILE A 76 -0.78 -2.72 8.66
N PHE A 77 0.14 -2.49 7.74
CA PHE A 77 -0.13 -1.70 6.54
C PHE A 77 -0.25 -2.64 5.35
N GLU A 78 -1.29 -2.51 4.55
CA GLU A 78 -1.46 -3.21 3.27
C GLU A 78 -1.54 -2.17 2.14
N ASN A 79 -0.54 -2.18 1.25
CA ASN A 79 -0.52 -1.25 0.13
C ASN A 79 -1.30 -1.83 -1.05
N LYS A 80 -2.26 -1.08 -1.59
CA LYS A 80 -2.99 -1.46 -2.81
C LYS A 80 -2.10 -1.47 -4.05
N ALA A 81 -1.00 -0.71 -4.04
CA ALA A 81 -0.04 -0.72 -5.14
C ALA A 81 0.80 -2.01 -5.11
N ARG A 82 0.62 -2.87 -6.12
CA ARG A 82 1.46 -4.07 -6.33
C ARG A 82 2.94 -3.76 -6.56
N TYR A 83 3.27 -2.57 -7.05
CA TYR A 83 4.63 -2.15 -7.38
C TYR A 83 4.90 -0.75 -6.83
N SER A 84 6.05 -0.58 -6.19
CA SER A 84 6.56 0.72 -5.78
C SER A 84 6.73 1.68 -6.97
N LYS A 85 6.85 2.98 -6.70
CA LYS A 85 7.13 3.98 -7.75
C LYS A 85 8.50 3.72 -8.42
N ALA A 86 9.46 3.16 -7.69
CA ALA A 86 10.78 2.81 -8.22
C ALA A 86 10.69 1.60 -9.16
N GLU A 87 10.03 0.51 -8.73
CA GLU A 87 9.83 -0.67 -9.57
C GLU A 87 9.04 -0.35 -10.83
N ARG A 88 7.98 0.45 -10.72
CA ARG A 88 7.23 0.92 -11.90
C ARG A 88 8.11 1.70 -12.89
N ARG A 89 9.03 2.52 -12.41
CA ARG A 89 9.98 3.25 -13.26
C ARG A 89 10.95 2.29 -13.97
N LYS A 90 11.52 1.32 -13.25
CA LYS A 90 12.39 0.28 -13.83
C LYS A 90 11.66 -0.55 -14.87
N CYS A 91 10.49 -1.10 -14.54
CA CYS A 91 9.69 -1.90 -15.49
C CYS A 91 9.29 -1.11 -16.73
N ARG A 92 8.91 0.16 -16.58
CA ARG A 92 8.60 1.04 -17.71
C ARG A 92 9.79 1.24 -18.64
N ALA A 93 11.00 1.43 -18.10
CA ALA A 93 12.21 1.56 -18.90
C ALA A 93 12.48 0.29 -19.72
N ILE A 94 12.34 -0.89 -19.10
CA ILE A 94 12.48 -2.19 -19.76
C ILE A 94 11.42 -2.36 -20.86
N VAL A 95 10.16 -1.97 -20.60
CA VAL A 95 9.09 -2.02 -21.61
C VAL A 95 9.41 -1.14 -22.82
N LYS A 96 9.91 0.08 -22.60
CA LYS A 96 10.31 0.98 -23.68
C LYS A 96 11.47 0.40 -24.49
N ASP A 97 12.45 -0.22 -23.83
CA ASP A 97 13.60 -0.85 -24.48
C ASP A 97 13.18 -2.06 -25.34
N LEU A 98 12.38 -2.97 -24.79
CA LEU A 98 11.84 -4.11 -25.55
C LEU A 98 11.00 -3.64 -26.75
N LYS A 99 10.26 -2.54 -26.62
CA LYS A 99 9.51 -1.98 -27.74
C LYS A 99 10.44 -1.46 -28.84
N ARG A 100 11.57 -0.82 -28.49
CA ARG A 100 12.60 -0.40 -29.45
C ARG A 100 13.27 -1.58 -30.13
N GLN A 101 13.43 -2.70 -29.42
CA GLN A 101 13.93 -3.97 -29.97
C GLN A 101 12.92 -4.70 -30.86
N GLY A 102 11.72 -4.15 -31.08
CA GLY A 102 10.72 -4.70 -32.00
C GLY A 102 9.71 -5.67 -31.38
N TYR A 103 9.76 -5.91 -30.07
CA TYR A 103 8.78 -6.78 -29.41
C TYR A 103 7.36 -6.19 -29.48
N SER A 104 6.37 -7.06 -29.68
CA SER A 104 4.95 -6.70 -29.59
C SER A 104 4.52 -6.48 -28.15
N ALA A 105 3.47 -5.69 -27.94
CA ALA A 105 2.92 -5.44 -26.60
C ALA A 105 2.50 -6.73 -25.88
N ARG A 106 2.05 -7.74 -26.64
CA ARG A 106 1.67 -9.06 -26.11
C ARG A 106 2.89 -9.84 -25.61
N GLN A 107 3.96 -9.92 -26.41
CA GLN A 107 5.21 -10.57 -25.98
C GLN A 107 5.82 -9.89 -24.74
N ILE A 108 5.77 -8.56 -24.68
CA ILE A 108 6.25 -7.80 -23.51
C ILE A 108 5.40 -8.11 -22.27
N SER A 109 4.07 -8.18 -22.43
CA SER A 109 3.13 -8.51 -21.35
C SER A 109 3.42 -9.88 -20.76
N GLU A 110 3.60 -10.89 -21.62
CA GLU A 110 3.90 -12.27 -21.24
C GLU A 110 5.29 -12.36 -20.59
N LYS A 111 6.32 -11.75 -21.20
CA LYS A 111 7.70 -11.81 -20.72
C LYS A 111 7.90 -11.16 -19.35
N LEU A 112 7.21 -10.05 -19.08
CA LEU A 112 7.34 -9.31 -17.82
C LEU A 112 6.23 -9.63 -16.81
N ASN A 113 5.30 -10.51 -17.17
CA ASN A 113 4.10 -10.82 -16.38
C ASN A 113 3.35 -9.56 -15.91
N ILE A 114 3.17 -8.60 -16.82
CA ILE A 114 2.44 -7.35 -16.58
C ILE A 114 1.18 -7.29 -17.44
N PRO A 115 0.06 -6.71 -16.95
CA PRO A 115 -1.17 -6.64 -17.73
C PRO A 115 -0.97 -5.92 -19.07
N LEU A 116 -1.54 -6.46 -20.15
CA LEU A 116 -1.41 -5.90 -21.50
C LEU A 116 -1.82 -4.42 -21.59
N LYS A 117 -2.88 -4.02 -20.89
CA LYS A 117 -3.31 -2.61 -20.77
C LYS A 117 -2.23 -1.70 -20.18
N THR A 118 -1.41 -2.22 -19.27
CA THR A 118 -0.30 -1.47 -18.67
C THR A 118 0.83 -1.27 -19.67
N VAL A 119 1.12 -2.29 -20.49
CA VAL A 119 2.12 -2.20 -21.56
C VAL A 119 1.76 -1.10 -22.56
N TYR A 120 0.52 -1.12 -23.09
CA TYR A 120 0.05 -0.10 -24.02
C TYR A 120 0.16 1.31 -23.45
N ARG A 121 -0.27 1.49 -22.20
CA ARG A 121 -0.19 2.78 -21.51
C ARG A 121 1.24 3.31 -21.42
N TRP A 122 2.19 2.44 -21.08
CA TRP A 122 3.60 2.84 -20.94
C TRP A 122 4.31 3.09 -22.26
N ILE A 123 3.87 2.45 -23.35
CA ILE A 123 4.37 2.71 -24.71
C ILE A 123 3.82 4.04 -25.24
N ALA A 124 2.56 4.37 -24.93
CA ALA A 124 1.92 5.61 -25.38
C ALA A 124 2.36 6.87 -24.61
N GLU A 125 2.90 6.71 -23.39
CA GLU A 125 3.45 7.81 -22.61
C GLU A 125 4.87 8.19 -23.12
N PRO A 126 5.13 9.47 -23.46
CA PRO A 126 6.43 9.94 -23.96
C PRO A 126 7.61 9.58 -23.06
#